data_AF-A0A7S4MT88-F1
#
_entry.id   AF-A0A7S4MT88-F1
#
_cell.length_a   1.000
_cell.length_b   1.000
_cell.length_c   1.000
_cell.angle_alpha   90.00
_cell.angle_beta   90.00
_cell.angle_gamma   90.00
#
_symmetry.space_group_name_H-M   'P 1'
#
loop_
_entity.id
_entity.type
_entity.pdbx_description
1 polymer ?
#
loop_
_entity_poly.entity_id
_entity_poly.type
_entity_poly.pdbx_seq_one_letter_code
_entity_poly.pdbx_strand_id
1 'polypeptide(L)'
;IYFTARMSDLVGMSEAELTTELATAKAKRNQIEKDLNTLEKQIYNLETSYLQDTHHIGNLVKGWAGYLSNRSIPSNKKPKVKDSDRIFSMSSVDAIENIESDARRERRRGRNRHAPYKSQRSSRNRRYNNDDYEEDDEEEEF
;
A
#
# COMPACT_ATOMS: atom_id res chain seq x y z
N ILE A 1 9.48 -25.89 22.15
CA ILE A 1 10.76 -25.57 22.81
C ILE A 1 10.47 -24.47 23.81
N TYR A 2 10.29 -24.82 25.08
CA TYR A 2 10.10 -23.81 26.12
C TYR A 2 11.45 -23.18 26.42
N PHE A 3 11.54 -21.85 26.31
CA PHE A 3 12.69 -21.11 26.80
C PHE A 3 12.59 -21.07 28.33
N THR A 4 13.02 -22.15 28.99
CA THR A 4 13.14 -22.18 30.45
C THR A 4 14.44 -21.48 30.81
N ALA A 5 14.39 -20.15 30.96
CA ALA A 5 15.36 -19.49 31.83
C ALA A 5 15.17 -20.12 33.21
N ARG A 6 16.20 -20.77 33.73
CA ARG A 6 16.13 -21.49 35.00
C ARG A 6 15.99 -20.42 36.09
N MET A 7 14.99 -20.53 36.96
CA MET A 7 14.79 -19.59 38.08
C MET A 7 16.07 -19.39 38.93
N SER A 8 16.98 -20.38 38.93
CA SER A 8 18.29 -20.30 39.58
C SER A 8 19.23 -19.23 38.99
N ASP A 9 19.11 -18.91 37.70
CA ASP A 9 20.01 -17.97 37.02
C ASP A 9 19.62 -16.52 37.36
N LEU A 10 18.34 -16.28 37.71
CA LEU A 10 17.82 -14.98 38.13
C LEU A 10 18.21 -14.60 39.57
N VAL A 11 18.54 -15.56 40.43
CA VAL A 11 18.83 -15.33 41.87
C VAL A 11 20.23 -14.76 42.10
N GLY A 12 21.09 -14.74 41.08
CA GLY A 12 22.47 -14.21 41.17
C GLY A 12 22.76 -12.97 40.32
N MET A 13 21.81 -12.49 39.52
CA MET A 13 22.02 -11.31 38.67
C MET A 13 21.86 -10.02 39.47
N SER A 14 22.83 -9.13 39.33
CA SER A 14 22.74 -7.80 39.90
C SER A 14 21.60 -6.99 39.26
N GLU A 15 21.06 -6.01 39.97
CA GLU A 15 20.02 -5.10 39.46
C GLU A 15 20.44 -4.44 38.13
N ALA A 16 21.72 -4.12 37.99
CA ALA A 16 22.30 -3.60 36.74
C ALA A 16 22.21 -4.62 35.59
N GLU A 17 22.53 -5.89 35.84
CA GLU A 17 22.44 -6.94 34.83
C GLU A 17 20.98 -7.20 34.42
N LEU A 18 20.03 -7.21 35.37
CA LEU A 18 18.60 -7.37 35.08
C LEU A 18 18.04 -6.23 34.21
N THR A 19 18.41 -4.98 34.51
CA THR A 19 17.95 -3.83 33.71
C THR A 19 18.53 -3.83 32.30
N THR A 20 19.79 -4.25 32.14
CA THR A 20 20.42 -4.39 30.82
C THR A 20 19.79 -5.53 30.02
N GLU A 21 19.57 -6.70 30.62
CA GLU A 21 18.91 -7.82 29.94
C GLU A 21 17.50 -7.42 29.46
N LEU A 22 16.72 -6.79 30.34
CA LEU A 22 15.41 -6.25 30.00
C LEU A 22 15.48 -5.25 28.84
N ALA A 23 16.46 -4.34 28.85
CA ALA A 23 16.66 -3.39 27.76
C ALA A 23 16.99 -4.10 26.43
N THR A 24 17.85 -5.14 26.45
CA THR A 24 18.16 -5.92 25.25
C THR A 24 16.94 -6.69 24.74
N ALA A 25 16.14 -7.27 25.63
CA ALA A 25 14.91 -7.97 25.26
C ALA A 25 13.90 -7.03 24.61
N LYS A 26 13.71 -5.83 25.16
CA LYS A 26 12.87 -4.78 24.55
C LYS A 26 13.40 -4.35 23.19
N ALA A 27 14.71 -4.15 23.05
CA ALA A 27 15.31 -3.78 21.78
C ALA A 27 15.09 -4.86 20.70
N LYS A 28 15.28 -6.14 21.05
CA LYS A 28 15.01 -7.28 20.17
C LYS A 28 13.55 -7.35 19.76
N ARG A 29 12.62 -7.20 20.71
CA ARG A 29 11.17 -7.16 20.43
C ARG A 29 10.83 -6.05 19.43
N ASN A 30 11.32 -4.84 19.68
CA ASN A 30 11.09 -3.69 18.81
C ASN A 30 11.70 -3.89 17.40
N GLN A 31 12.81 -4.62 17.28
CA GLN A 31 13.40 -4.94 15.98
C GLN A 31 12.51 -5.94 15.22
N ILE A 32 12.06 -7.00 15.89
CA ILE A 32 11.15 -8.00 15.29
C ILE A 32 9.86 -7.34 14.81
N GLU A 33 9.27 -6.43 15.60
CA GLU A 33 8.07 -5.68 15.21
C GLU A 33 8.29 -4.84 13.93
N LYS A 34 9.48 -4.22 13.77
CA LYS A 34 9.82 -3.47 12.55
C LYS A 34 10.01 -4.38 11.35
N ASP A 35 10.67 -5.50 11.54
CA ASP A 35 10.92 -6.47 10.48
C ASP A 35 9.60 -7.09 10.01
N LEU A 36 8.72 -7.43 10.94
CA LEU A 36 7.36 -7.92 10.65
C LEU A 36 6.59 -6.91 9.81
N ASN A 37 6.50 -5.64 10.23
CA ASN A 37 5.80 -4.60 9.45
C ASN A 37 6.43 -4.42 8.05
N THR A 38 7.74 -4.55 7.94
CA THR A 38 8.43 -4.48 6.65
C THR A 38 8.02 -5.63 5.72
N LEU A 39 8.00 -6.86 6.24
CA LEU A 39 7.58 -8.05 5.50
C LEU A 39 6.11 -8.01 5.11
N GLU A 40 5.22 -7.60 6.01
CA GLU A 40 3.78 -7.49 5.72
C GLU A 40 3.49 -6.52 4.57
N LYS A 41 4.18 -5.37 4.55
CA LYS A 41 4.09 -4.43 3.41
C LYS A 41 4.60 -5.04 2.11
N GLN A 42 5.71 -5.77 2.16
CA GLN A 42 6.25 -6.44 0.98
C GLN A 42 5.25 -7.46 0.44
N ILE A 43 4.68 -8.30 1.31
CA ILE A 43 3.65 -9.28 0.97
C ILE A 43 2.46 -8.57 0.29
N TYR A 44 1.92 -7.51 0.89
CA TYR A 44 0.78 -6.79 0.33
C TYR A 44 1.06 -6.19 -1.06
N ASN A 45 2.27 -5.65 -1.26
CA ASN A 45 2.68 -5.10 -2.55
C ASN A 45 2.84 -6.19 -3.60
N LEU A 46 3.48 -7.31 -3.24
CA LEU A 46 3.66 -8.47 -4.12
C LEU A 46 2.31 -9.10 -4.50
N GLU A 47 1.40 -9.25 -3.55
CA GLU A 47 0.03 -9.70 -3.83
C GLU A 47 -0.67 -8.80 -4.84
N THR A 48 -0.49 -7.48 -4.71
CA THR A 48 -1.10 -6.53 -5.64
C THR A 48 -0.61 -6.77 -7.07
N SER A 49 0.71 -6.87 -7.26
CA SER A 49 1.29 -7.15 -8.59
C SER A 49 0.85 -8.51 -9.09
N TYR A 50 0.98 -9.55 -8.27
CA TYR A 50 0.65 -10.92 -8.64
C TYR A 50 -0.81 -11.04 -9.10
N LEU A 51 -1.76 -10.53 -8.32
CA LEU A 51 -3.18 -10.63 -8.65
C LEU A 51 -3.55 -9.80 -9.88
N GLN A 52 -2.91 -8.65 -10.10
CA GLN A 52 -3.13 -7.83 -11.30
C GLN A 52 -2.54 -8.47 -12.55
N ASP A 53 -1.34 -9.05 -12.46
CA ASP A 53 -0.63 -9.56 -13.62
C ASP A 53 -1.18 -10.93 -14.05
N THR A 54 -1.63 -11.76 -13.10
CA THR A 54 -2.14 -13.12 -13.37
C THR A 54 -3.64 -13.21 -13.64
N HIS A 55 -4.37 -12.11 -13.55
CA HIS A 55 -5.85 -12.12 -13.58
C HIS A 55 -6.48 -12.76 -14.83
N HIS A 56 -5.77 -12.77 -15.97
CA HIS A 56 -6.29 -13.13 -17.29
C HIS A 56 -6.14 -14.62 -17.63
N ILE A 57 -5.21 -15.33 -16.97
CA ILE A 57 -4.93 -16.77 -17.20
C ILE A 57 -5.45 -17.62 -16.03
N GLY A 58 -5.35 -17.12 -14.79
CA GLY A 58 -5.66 -17.87 -13.58
C GLY A 58 -4.53 -17.78 -12.56
N ASN A 59 -4.87 -18.02 -11.30
CA ASN A 59 -3.93 -17.91 -10.17
C ASN A 59 -4.36 -18.73 -8.96
N LEU A 60 -3.52 -18.74 -7.93
CA LEU A 60 -3.76 -19.49 -6.70
C LEU A 60 -5.10 -19.14 -6.01
N VAL A 61 -5.57 -17.90 -6.14
CA VAL A 61 -6.77 -17.42 -5.44
C VAL A 61 -8.05 -17.80 -6.19
N LYS A 62 -8.05 -17.72 -7.52
CA LYS A 62 -9.24 -17.93 -8.36
C LYS A 62 -9.26 -19.27 -9.10
N GLY A 63 -8.15 -20.01 -9.05
CA GLY A 63 -7.94 -21.25 -9.79
C GLY A 63 -7.34 -21.04 -11.18
N TRP A 64 -7.06 -22.16 -11.85
CA TRP A 64 -6.30 -22.22 -13.10
C TRP A 64 -7.16 -22.55 -14.33
N ALA A 65 -8.47 -22.29 -14.29
CA ALA A 65 -9.39 -22.66 -15.37
C ALA A 65 -9.07 -21.97 -16.71
N GLY A 66 -8.59 -20.72 -16.70
CA GLY A 66 -8.15 -20.02 -17.91
C GLY A 66 -6.92 -20.64 -18.55
N TYR A 67 -6.00 -21.18 -17.73
CA TYR A 67 -4.84 -21.95 -18.18
C TYR A 67 -5.28 -23.24 -18.87
N LEU A 68 -6.22 -23.99 -18.27
CA LEU A 68 -6.70 -25.27 -18.82
C LEU A 68 -7.54 -25.11 -20.09
N SER A 69 -8.27 -24.00 -20.21
CA SER A 69 -9.15 -23.74 -21.36
C SER A 69 -8.44 -23.09 -22.55
N ASN A 70 -7.12 -22.81 -22.42
CA ASN A 70 -6.30 -22.08 -23.37
C ASN A 70 -6.95 -20.74 -23.82
N ARG A 71 -7.80 -20.18 -22.95
CA ARG A 71 -8.62 -19.01 -23.22
C ARG A 71 -8.22 -17.93 -22.22
N SER A 72 -7.28 -17.10 -22.64
CA SER A 72 -6.98 -15.83 -21.98
C SER A 72 -8.22 -14.94 -22.07
N ILE A 73 -8.69 -14.39 -20.93
CA ILE A 73 -9.71 -13.32 -20.97
C ILE A 73 -8.98 -12.08 -21.52
N PRO A 74 -9.35 -11.57 -22.71
CA PRO A 74 -8.66 -10.43 -23.30
C PRO A 74 -9.11 -9.16 -22.57
N SER A 75 -8.47 -8.86 -21.44
CA SER A 75 -8.64 -7.61 -20.71
C SER A 75 -7.27 -6.98 -20.47
N ASN A 76 -6.96 -5.94 -21.25
CA ASN A 76 -5.78 -5.10 -21.02
C ASN A 76 -5.92 -4.22 -19.77
N LYS A 77 -7.08 -4.23 -19.09
CA LYS A 77 -7.33 -3.46 -17.88
C LYS A 77 -6.98 -4.29 -16.64
N LYS A 78 -5.98 -3.83 -15.88
CA LYS A 78 -5.63 -4.39 -14.57
C LYS A 78 -6.83 -4.26 -13.62
N PRO A 79 -7.41 -5.37 -13.14
CA PRO A 79 -8.58 -5.29 -12.26
C PRO A 79 -8.18 -4.70 -10.91
N LYS A 80 -9.15 -4.05 -10.26
CA LYS A 80 -9.00 -3.62 -8.87
C LYS A 80 -8.92 -4.85 -7.97
N VAL A 81 -7.84 -4.94 -7.20
CA VAL A 81 -7.64 -6.03 -6.23
C VAL A 81 -8.61 -5.82 -5.06
N LYS A 82 -9.35 -6.88 -4.72
CA LYS A 82 -10.22 -6.92 -3.54
C LYS A 82 -9.42 -7.37 -2.34
N ASP A 83 -9.75 -6.86 -1.15
CA ASP A 83 -9.06 -7.27 0.07
C ASP A 83 -9.32 -8.74 0.41
N SER A 84 -10.50 -9.27 0.07
CA SER A 84 -10.82 -10.69 0.18
C SER A 84 -9.92 -11.62 -0.65
N ASP A 85 -9.33 -11.10 -1.73
CA ASP A 85 -8.47 -11.88 -2.62
C ASP A 85 -7.00 -11.92 -2.09
N ARG A 86 -6.69 -11.16 -1.03
CA ARG A 86 -5.35 -11.02 -0.44
C ARG A 86 -5.09 -12.06 0.65
N ILE A 87 -5.11 -13.32 0.26
CA ILE A 87 -5.07 -14.46 1.20
C ILE A 87 -3.83 -14.48 2.10
N PHE A 88 -2.68 -13.92 1.68
CA PHE A 88 -1.47 -13.87 2.49
C PHE A 88 -1.51 -12.70 3.46
N SER A 89 -1.93 -11.50 3.02
CA SER A 89 -2.12 -10.38 3.95
C SER A 89 -3.23 -10.67 4.99
N MET A 90 -4.29 -11.38 4.60
CA MET A 90 -5.35 -11.82 5.51
C MET A 90 -4.92 -12.91 6.50
N SER A 91 -3.76 -13.55 6.28
CA SER A 91 -3.20 -14.53 7.22
C SER A 91 -2.56 -13.90 8.46
N SER A 92 -2.30 -12.59 8.43
CA SER A 92 -1.87 -11.81 9.58
C SER A 92 -3.00 -10.88 10.03
N VAL A 93 -3.28 -10.89 11.33
CA VAL A 93 -4.27 -9.98 11.95
C VAL A 93 -3.81 -8.52 11.92
N ASP A 94 -2.50 -8.28 11.92
CA ASP A 94 -1.93 -6.94 12.04
C ASP A 94 -1.64 -6.30 10.68
N ALA A 95 -1.49 -7.10 9.62
CA ALA A 95 -0.99 -6.63 8.32
C ALA A 95 -1.81 -5.47 7.73
N ILE A 96 -3.13 -5.62 7.64
CA ILE A 96 -4.01 -4.59 7.04
C ILE A 96 -3.99 -3.31 7.86
N GLU A 97 -4.07 -3.43 9.20
CA GLU A 97 -4.02 -2.28 10.09
C GLU A 97 -2.68 -1.56 10.01
N ASN A 98 -1.56 -2.30 10.00
CA ASN A 98 -0.22 -1.75 9.88
C ASN A 98 -0.08 -0.92 8.59
N ILE A 99 -0.54 -1.46 7.46
CA ILE A 99 -0.52 -0.77 6.16
C ILE A 99 -1.39 0.48 6.18
N GLU A 100 -2.61 0.40 6.72
CA GLU A 100 -3.48 1.57 6.86
C GLU A 100 -2.86 2.64 7.76
N SER A 101 -2.28 2.24 8.90
CA SER A 101 -1.67 3.13 9.87
C SER A 101 -0.51 3.90 9.23
N ASP A 102 0.30 3.22 8.42
CA ASP A 102 1.44 3.82 7.73
C ASP A 102 0.99 4.72 6.57
N ALA A 103 -0.05 4.34 5.84
CA ALA A 103 -0.68 5.23 4.85
C ALA A 103 -1.25 6.50 5.52
N ARG A 104 -1.89 6.38 6.70
CA ARG A 104 -2.39 7.52 7.48
C ARG A 104 -1.23 8.41 7.95
N ARG A 105 -0.13 7.83 8.43
CA ARG A 105 1.08 8.55 8.85
C ARG A 105 1.68 9.33 7.68
N GLU A 106 1.77 8.72 6.50
CA GLU A 106 2.31 9.37 5.31
C GLU A 106 1.45 10.54 4.83
N ARG A 107 0.12 10.37 4.80
CA ARG A 107 -0.83 11.47 4.49
C ARG A 107 -0.68 12.66 5.44
N ARG A 108 -0.44 12.41 6.73
CA ARG A 108 -0.19 13.48 7.72
C ARG A 108 1.13 14.21 7.45
N ARG A 109 2.18 13.48 7.07
CA ARG A 109 3.48 14.07 6.68
C ARG A 109 3.39 14.89 5.40
N GLY A 110 2.61 14.45 4.41
CA GLY A 110 2.42 15.18 3.16
C GLY A 110 1.70 16.53 3.30
N ARG A 111 0.72 16.64 4.22
CA ARG A 111 0.00 17.91 4.50
C ARG A 111 0.90 19.00 5.06
N ASN A 112 1.90 18.66 5.87
CA ASN A 112 2.82 19.64 6.45
C ASN A 112 3.84 20.22 5.45
N ARG A 113 3.92 19.70 4.21
CA ARG A 113 4.83 20.25 3.19
C ARG A 113 4.20 21.35 2.33
N HIS A 114 2.88 21.52 2.36
CA HIS A 114 2.19 22.58 1.61
C HIS A 114 1.89 23.75 2.56
N ALA A 115 2.89 24.59 2.80
CA ALA A 115 2.65 25.93 3.32
C ALA A 115 1.77 26.70 2.31
N PRO A 116 0.76 27.47 2.74
CA PRO A 116 -0.08 28.21 1.81
C PRO A 116 0.77 29.32 1.19
N TYR A 117 1.14 29.14 -0.08
CA TYR A 117 1.74 30.21 -0.87
C TYR A 117 0.68 31.32 -1.01
N LYS A 118 0.93 32.48 -0.37
CA LYS A 118 0.06 33.66 -0.50
C LYS A 118 0.09 34.12 -1.96
N SER A 119 -0.93 33.82 -2.74
CA SER A 119 -1.12 34.43 -4.06
C SER A 119 -1.57 35.88 -3.85
N GLN A 120 -0.69 36.84 -4.15
CA GLN A 120 -1.11 38.20 -4.41
C GLN A 120 -1.94 38.17 -5.70
N ARG A 121 -3.27 38.32 -5.57
CA ARG A 121 -4.18 38.48 -6.69
C ARG A 121 -3.77 39.71 -7.49
N SER A 122 -3.14 39.50 -8.65
CA SER A 122 -2.94 40.51 -9.68
C SER A 122 -4.19 40.55 -10.57
N SER A 123 -4.90 41.67 -10.54
CA SER A 123 -6.02 41.98 -11.41
C SER A 123 -5.58 42.00 -12.88
N ARG A 124 -6.01 41.03 -13.68
CA ARG A 124 -5.94 41.08 -15.15
C ARG A 124 -7.30 40.82 -15.77
N ASN A 125 -8.02 41.91 -15.95
CA ASN A 125 -8.64 42.34 -17.20
C ASN A 125 -9.16 41.22 -18.12
N ARG A 126 -10.43 40.82 -17.94
CA ARG A 126 -11.22 40.21 -19.02
C ARG A 126 -11.89 41.35 -19.79
N ARG A 127 -11.30 41.73 -20.92
CA ARG A 127 -12.05 42.44 -21.96
C ARG A 127 -12.65 41.38 -22.89
N TYR A 128 -13.98 41.42 -22.96
CA TYR A 128 -14.80 40.85 -24.01
C TYR A 128 -14.27 41.27 -25.39
N ASN A 129 -14.32 40.37 -26.36
CA ASN A 129 -14.80 40.68 -27.71
C ASN A 129 -15.42 39.40 -28.29
N ASN A 130 -16.71 39.54 -28.62
CA ASN A 130 -17.46 38.73 -29.57
C ASN A 130 -17.03 39.14 -31.00
N ASP A 131 -17.61 38.46 -31.99
CA ASP A 131 -17.48 38.64 -33.45
C ASP A 131 -16.45 37.63 -34.00
N ASP A 132 -16.81 36.63 -34.80
CA ASP A 132 -17.66 36.69 -35.99
C ASP A 132 -18.26 35.32 -36.32
N TYR A 133 -19.50 35.31 -36.81
CA TYR A 133 -20.14 34.14 -37.44
C TYR A 133 -19.82 34.22 -38.94
N GLU A 134 -19.26 33.15 -39.53
CA GLU A 134 -19.51 32.86 -40.95
C GLU A 134 -19.84 31.37 -41.13
N GLU A 135 -20.94 31.18 -41.83
CA GLU A 135 -21.64 29.97 -42.24
C GLU A 135 -21.23 29.75 -43.70
N ASP A 136 -20.62 28.62 -44.03
CA ASP A 136 -20.46 28.19 -45.43
C ASP A 136 -20.94 26.75 -45.55
N ASP A 137 -22.18 26.65 -46.05
CA ASP A 137 -22.73 25.49 -46.74
C ASP A 137 -21.96 25.26 -48.04
N GLU A 138 -21.37 24.08 -48.23
CA GLU A 138 -21.25 23.50 -49.58
C GLU A 138 -21.64 22.02 -49.53
N GLU A 139 -22.76 21.74 -50.21
CA GLU A 139 -23.28 20.43 -50.59
C GLU A 139 -22.50 19.77 -51.74
N GLU A 140 -22.96 18.55 -52.08
CA GLU A 140 -22.66 17.66 -53.24
C GLU A 140 -21.53 16.64 -53.04
N GLU A 141 -21.83 15.35 -52.80
CA GLU A 141 -22.33 14.28 -53.72
C GLU A 141 -21.26 13.96 -54.81
N PHE A 142 -20.64 12.77 -54.89
CA PHE A 142 -21.16 11.40 -55.04
C PHE A 142 -20.25 10.36 -54.36
#